data_AF-A0A9W7Q5U2-F1
#
_entry.id   AF-A0A9W7Q5U2-F1
#
_cell.length_a   1.000
_cell.length_b   1.000
_cell.length_c   1.000
_cell.angle_alpha   90.00
_cell.angle_beta   90.00
_cell.angle_gamma   90.00
#
_symmetry.space_group_name_H-M   'P 1'
#
loop_
_entity.id
_entity.type
_entity.pdbx_description
1 polymer ?
#
loop_
_entity_poly.entity_id
_entity_poly.type
_entity_poly.pdbx_seq_one_letter_code
_entity_poly.pdbx_strand_id
1 'polypeptide(L)'
;MVTYLFIIILIVAIITCAYIYIKIKKNQDFTASIMSGSEFRKKINDYTGYAICSDRESFIHDFNLFIELLNIINKERRCVLVDLSNDTHASSELNMELIKMLDISFIPSIIYMKNGKELKEIIHFGEFEENFNNQEFLVELKKRLGQD
;
A
#
# COMPACT_ATOMS: atom_id res chain seq x y z
N MET A 1 28.50 31.75 26.24
CA MET A 1 28.45 31.50 24.79
C MET A 1 28.55 30.00 24.47
N VAL A 2 29.59 29.31 24.95
CA VAL A 2 29.81 27.87 24.72
C VAL A 2 28.65 26.99 25.21
N THR A 3 28.09 27.26 26.40
CA THR A 3 26.98 26.48 26.97
C THR A 3 25.69 26.57 26.16
N TYR A 4 25.38 27.76 25.61
CA TYR A 4 24.22 27.95 24.74
C TYR A 4 24.37 27.20 23.41
N LEU A 5 25.58 27.18 22.85
CA LEU A 5 25.88 26.42 21.65
C LEU A 5 25.67 24.91 21.87
N PHE A 6 26.13 24.38 23.01
CA PHE A 6 25.91 22.99 23.39
C PHE A 6 24.42 22.65 23.53
N ILE A 7 23.63 23.53 24.15
CA ILE A 7 22.18 23.33 24.29
C ILE A 7 21.50 23.32 22.92
N ILE A 8 21.87 24.21 22.01
CA ILE A 8 21.31 24.25 20.65
C ILE A 8 21.64 22.95 19.90
N ILE A 9 22.89 22.47 19.95
CA ILE A 9 23.29 21.22 19.31
C ILE A 9 22.49 20.03 19.87
N LEU A 10 22.29 19.99 21.19
CA LEU A 10 21.52 18.94 21.85
C LEU A 10 20.05 18.97 21.42
N ILE A 11 19.43 20.15 21.34
CA ILE A 11 18.04 20.31 20.87
C ILE A 11 17.90 19.84 19.42
N VAL A 12 18.82 20.24 18.53
CA VAL A 12 18.81 19.80 17.13
C VAL A 12 18.92 18.27 17.06
N ALA A 13 19.86 17.68 17.80
CA ALA A 13 20.02 16.22 17.83
C ALA A 13 18.75 15.50 18.31
N ILE A 14 18.11 15.99 19.37
CA ILE A 14 16.85 15.41 19.88
C ILE A 14 15.74 15.50 18.82
N ILE A 15 15.56 16.65 18.17
CA ILE A 15 14.55 16.83 17.14
C ILE A 15 14.83 15.90 15.95
N THR A 16 16.08 15.77 15.52
CA THR A 16 16.46 14.86 14.43
C THR A 16 16.21 13.40 14.80
N CYS A 17 16.61 12.96 16.00
CA CYS A 17 16.34 11.60 16.47
C CYS A 17 14.84 11.31 16.59
N ALA A 18 14.05 12.26 17.11
CA ALA A 18 12.60 12.14 17.19
C ALA A 18 11.97 12.03 15.79
N TYR A 19 12.41 12.85 14.84
CA TYR A 19 11.94 12.81 13.46
C TYR A 19 12.24 11.45 12.80
N ILE A 20 13.47 10.94 12.93
CA ILE A 20 13.87 9.64 12.40
C ILE A 20 13.03 8.52 13.03
N TYR A 21 12.86 8.55 14.36
CA TYR A 21 12.04 7.56 15.07
C TYR A 21 10.59 7.55 14.58
N ILE A 22 9.97 8.72 14.45
CA ILE A 22 8.59 8.84 13.93
C ILE A 22 8.49 8.26 12.51
N LYS A 23 9.46 8.57 11.66
CA LYS A 23 9.50 8.08 10.27
C LYS A 23 9.63 6.55 10.22
N ILE A 24 10.55 5.98 11.00
CA ILE A 24 10.75 4.53 11.07
C ILE A 24 9.50 3.84 11.60
N LYS A 25 8.90 4.37 12.68
CA LYS A 25 7.70 3.80 13.27
C LYS A 25 6.54 3.79 12.28
N LYS A 26 6.31 4.91 11.56
CA LYS A 26 5.28 4.99 10.53
C LYS A 26 5.48 3.94 9.43
N ASN A 27 6.72 3.73 9.00
CA ASN A 27 7.04 2.71 8.00
C ASN A 27 6.81 1.29 8.54
N GLN A 28 7.19 1.02 9.79
CA GLN A 28 6.94 -0.27 10.44
C GLN A 28 5.43 -0.55 10.59
N ASP A 29 4.67 0.43 11.07
CA ASP A 29 3.22 0.33 11.21
C ASP A 29 2.55 0.07 9.85
N PHE A 30 3.03 0.73 8.79
CA PHE A 30 2.57 0.49 7.43
C PHE A 30 2.91 -0.93 6.94
N THR A 31 4.17 -1.37 7.03
CA THR A 31 4.56 -2.72 6.61
C THR A 31 3.80 -3.80 7.38
N ALA A 32 3.52 -3.57 8.66
CA ALA A 32 2.71 -4.47 9.49
C ALA A 32 1.22 -4.51 9.08
N SER A 33 0.72 -3.46 8.40
CA SER A 33 -0.66 -3.42 7.89
C SER A 33 -0.85 -4.20 6.58
N ILE A 34 0.24 -4.58 5.91
CA ILE A 34 0.20 -5.36 4.67
C ILE A 34 -0.16 -6.80 5.01
N MET A 35 -1.32 -7.24 4.53
CA MET A 35 -1.80 -8.60 4.71
C MET A 35 -1.06 -9.54 3.76
N SER A 36 -0.63 -10.70 4.24
CA SER A 36 -0.01 -11.69 3.37
C SER A 36 -1.04 -12.34 2.44
N GLY A 37 -0.59 -12.84 1.28
CA GLY A 37 -1.45 -13.53 0.34
C GLY A 37 -2.16 -14.75 0.95
N SER A 38 -1.49 -15.51 1.83
CA SER A 38 -2.14 -16.63 2.54
C SER A 38 -3.17 -16.19 3.56
N GLU A 39 -2.95 -15.08 4.27
CA GLU A 39 -3.95 -14.54 5.20
C GLU A 39 -5.18 -14.03 4.43
N PHE A 40 -4.95 -13.35 3.31
CA PHE A 40 -6.03 -12.86 2.46
C PHE A 40 -6.85 -14.00 1.85
N ARG A 41 -6.19 -15.06 1.36
CA ARG A 41 -6.86 -16.25 0.81
C ARG A 41 -7.85 -16.88 1.80
N LYS A 42 -7.57 -16.87 3.11
CA LYS A 42 -8.49 -17.40 4.13
C LYS A 42 -9.78 -16.58 4.27
N LYS A 43 -9.75 -15.29 3.91
CA LYS A 43 -10.86 -14.34 4.08
C LYS A 43 -11.54 -13.99 2.76
N ILE A 44 -11.01 -14.45 1.63
CA ILE A 44 -11.41 -14.03 0.28
C ILE A 44 -12.91 -14.20 0.01
N ASN A 45 -13.49 -15.34 0.43
CA ASN A 45 -14.88 -15.69 0.17
C ASN A 45 -15.88 -14.79 0.91
N ASP A 46 -15.46 -14.16 2.01
CA ASP A 46 -16.31 -13.29 2.83
C ASP A 46 -15.87 -11.82 2.74
N TYR A 47 -14.89 -11.51 1.89
CA TYR A 47 -14.37 -10.17 1.75
C TYR A 47 -15.28 -9.30 0.87
N THR A 48 -15.69 -8.16 1.41
CA THR A 48 -16.32 -7.08 0.67
C THR A 48 -15.54 -5.79 0.91
N GLY A 49 -15.05 -5.18 -0.17
CA GLY A 49 -14.20 -4.01 -0.13
C GLY A 49 -13.18 -4.00 -1.26
N TYR A 50 -12.26 -3.04 -1.20
CA TYR A 50 -11.14 -2.96 -2.13
C TYR A 50 -9.92 -3.71 -1.61
N ALA A 51 -9.09 -4.20 -2.51
CA ALA A 51 -7.78 -4.74 -2.18
C ALA A 51 -6.75 -4.13 -3.14
N ILE A 52 -5.72 -3.50 -2.60
CA ILE A 52 -4.56 -3.08 -3.38
C ILE A 52 -3.57 -4.23 -3.34
N CYS A 53 -3.30 -4.81 -4.51
CA CYS A 53 -2.53 -6.03 -4.64
C CYS A 53 -1.20 -5.70 -5.33
N SER A 54 -0.09 -6.05 -4.70
CA SER A 54 1.25 -5.82 -5.23
C SER A 54 2.24 -6.79 -4.57
N ASP A 55 3.48 -6.83 -5.06
CA ASP A 55 4.56 -7.50 -4.34
C ASP A 55 5.08 -6.64 -3.18
N ARG A 56 5.76 -7.28 -2.24
CA ARG A 56 6.30 -6.61 -1.06
C ARG A 56 7.32 -5.51 -1.38
N GLU A 57 8.13 -5.68 -2.43
CA GLU A 57 9.17 -4.72 -2.79
C GLU A 57 8.54 -3.42 -3.30
N SER A 58 7.54 -3.52 -4.17
CA SER A 58 6.73 -2.40 -4.65
C SER A 58 6.09 -1.62 -3.50
N PHE A 59 5.48 -2.29 -2.52
CA PHE A 59 4.93 -1.61 -1.34
C PHE A 59 5.98 -0.85 -0.53
N ILE A 60 7.21 -1.37 -0.45
CA ILE A 60 8.30 -0.72 0.28
C ILE A 60 8.86 0.47 -0.52
N HIS A 61 9.03 0.31 -1.83
CA HIS A 61 9.57 1.34 -2.72
C HIS A 61 8.63 2.56 -2.78
N ASP A 62 7.35 2.32 -3.03
CA ASP A 62 6.34 3.36 -3.25
C ASP A 62 5.38 3.51 -2.06
N PHE A 63 5.87 3.30 -0.84
CA PHE A 63 5.02 3.25 0.36
C PHE A 63 4.16 4.52 0.57
N ASN A 64 4.66 5.71 0.20
CA ASN A 64 3.91 6.96 0.33
C ASN A 64 2.66 6.96 -0.55
N LEU A 65 2.78 6.49 -1.80
CA LEU A 65 1.66 6.36 -2.72
C LEU A 65 0.63 5.40 -2.16
N PHE A 66 1.04 4.19 -1.77
CA PHE A 66 0.13 3.18 -1.23
C PHE A 66 -0.57 3.61 0.07
N ILE A 67 0.10 4.35 0.97
CA ILE A 67 -0.54 4.97 2.13
C ILE A 67 -1.63 5.94 1.69
N GLU A 68 -1.36 6.79 0.71
CA GLU A 68 -2.32 7.77 0.22
C GLU A 68 -3.53 7.10 -0.44
N LEU A 69 -3.31 6.07 -1.26
CA LEU A 69 -4.37 5.25 -1.86
C LEU A 69 -5.23 4.58 -0.80
N LEU A 70 -4.59 3.93 0.17
CA LEU A 70 -5.26 3.26 1.27
C LEU A 70 -6.13 4.26 2.04
N ASN A 71 -5.61 5.47 2.32
CA ASN A 71 -6.33 6.52 3.04
C ASN A 71 -7.50 7.10 2.24
N ILE A 72 -7.36 7.28 0.92
CA ILE A 72 -8.46 7.76 0.07
C ILE A 72 -9.60 6.75 0.07
N ILE A 73 -9.28 5.48 -0.19
CA ILE A 73 -10.30 4.44 -0.31
C ILE A 73 -10.98 4.17 1.04
N ASN A 74 -10.20 4.03 2.12
CA ASN A 74 -10.71 3.75 3.47
C ASN A 74 -11.61 4.84 4.06
N LYS A 75 -11.64 6.05 3.50
CA LYS A 75 -12.60 7.08 3.93
C LYS A 75 -14.05 6.66 3.72
N GLU A 76 -14.32 5.85 2.70
CA GLU A 76 -15.68 5.48 2.31
C GLU A 76 -15.92 3.98 2.34
N ARG A 77 -14.91 3.18 2.00
CA ARG A 77 -15.04 1.74 1.88
C ARG A 77 -13.82 1.03 2.42
N ARG A 78 -14.03 -0.15 3.00
CA ARG A 78 -12.94 -1.01 3.47
C ARG A 78 -11.93 -1.28 2.35
N CYS A 79 -10.65 -1.09 2.65
CA CYS A 79 -9.52 -1.36 1.77
C CYS A 79 -8.40 -2.03 2.55
N VAL A 80 -7.76 -3.03 1.94
CA VAL A 80 -6.59 -3.74 2.48
C VAL A 80 -5.45 -3.74 1.47
N LEU A 81 -4.22 -3.78 1.97
CA LEU A 81 -3.03 -4.05 1.15
C LEU A 81 -2.75 -5.54 1.20
N VAL A 82 -2.56 -6.17 0.04
CA VAL A 82 -2.32 -7.61 -0.10
C VAL A 82 -0.98 -7.82 -0.77
N ASP A 83 -0.06 -8.42 -0.02
CA ASP A 83 1.23 -8.90 -0.51
C ASP A 83 1.01 -10.18 -1.33
N LEU A 84 1.26 -10.09 -2.63
CA LEU A 84 1.17 -11.19 -3.57
C LEU A 84 2.47 -12.00 -3.67
N SER A 85 3.54 -11.63 -2.96
CA SER A 85 4.73 -12.46 -2.85
C SER A 85 4.42 -13.76 -2.11
N ASN A 86 5.15 -14.82 -2.44
CA ASN A 86 5.04 -16.08 -1.70
C ASN A 86 5.47 -15.89 -0.24
N ASP A 87 4.78 -16.54 0.70
CA ASP A 87 5.07 -16.45 2.14
C ASP A 87 6.40 -17.09 2.56
N THR A 88 7.11 -17.72 1.61
CA THR A 88 8.42 -18.29 1.83
C THR A 88 9.47 -17.18 1.94
N HIS A 89 10.15 -17.14 3.09
CA HIS A 89 11.16 -16.14 3.49
C HIS A 89 12.31 -15.85 2.50
N ALA A 90 12.39 -16.55 1.37
CA ALA A 90 13.50 -16.49 0.43
C ALA A 90 13.12 -16.16 -1.03
N SER A 91 11.84 -15.94 -1.34
CA SER A 91 11.42 -15.75 -2.74
C SER A 91 10.70 -14.43 -2.94
N SER A 92 11.26 -13.55 -3.76
CA SER A 92 10.54 -12.46 -4.45
C SER A 92 9.52 -12.98 -5.47
N GLU A 93 9.39 -14.30 -5.59
CA GLU A 93 8.44 -14.94 -6.48
C GLU A 93 7.00 -14.65 -6.08
N LEU A 94 6.19 -14.36 -7.08
CA LEU A 94 4.77 -14.07 -6.93
C LEU A 94 3.96 -15.36 -6.74
N ASN A 95 2.91 -15.27 -5.93
CA ASN A 95 1.90 -16.31 -5.78
C ASN A 95 0.96 -16.29 -7.00
N MET A 96 1.40 -16.92 -8.09
CA MET A 96 0.64 -16.96 -9.35
C MET A 96 -0.73 -17.63 -9.22
N GLU A 97 -0.92 -18.52 -8.24
CA GLU A 97 -2.22 -19.14 -7.98
C GLU A 97 -3.21 -18.11 -7.40
N LEU A 98 -2.76 -17.28 -6.44
CA LEU A 98 -3.57 -16.20 -5.89
C LEU A 98 -3.87 -15.13 -6.94
N ILE A 99 -2.89 -14.75 -7.77
CA ILE A 99 -3.08 -13.79 -8.87
C ILE A 99 -4.17 -14.27 -9.83
N LYS A 100 -4.14 -15.55 -10.23
CA LYS A 100 -5.17 -16.14 -11.10
C LYS A 100 -6.53 -16.20 -10.41
N MET A 101 -6.58 -16.52 -9.11
CA MET A 101 -7.82 -16.54 -8.33
C MET A 101 -8.46 -15.15 -8.24
N LEU A 102 -7.63 -14.12 -8.19
CA LEU A 102 -8.06 -12.72 -8.16
C LEU A 102 -8.27 -12.12 -9.55
N ASP A 103 -8.12 -12.88 -10.63
CA ASP A 103 -8.22 -12.41 -12.02
C ASP A 103 -7.42 -11.11 -12.28
N ILE A 104 -6.25 -10.99 -11.65
CA ILE A 104 -5.39 -9.82 -11.76
C ILE A 104 -4.52 -9.98 -13.01
N SER A 105 -4.57 -8.99 -13.89
CA SER A 105 -3.80 -9.00 -15.14
C SER A 105 -2.43 -8.32 -15.03
N PHE A 106 -2.24 -7.46 -14.02
CA PHE A 106 -1.00 -6.71 -13.78
C PHE A 106 -0.81 -6.38 -12.31
N ILE A 107 0.44 -6.20 -11.88
CA ILE A 107 0.76 -5.71 -10.55
C ILE A 107 1.64 -4.45 -10.67
N PRO A 108 1.41 -3.40 -9.84
CA PRO A 108 0.35 -3.28 -8.85
C PRO A 108 -1.07 -3.19 -9.47
N SER A 109 -2.10 -3.52 -8.70
CA SER A 109 -3.51 -3.42 -9.11
C SER A 109 -4.43 -3.08 -7.93
N ILE A 110 -5.57 -2.43 -8.22
CA ILE A 110 -6.66 -2.23 -7.26
C ILE A 110 -7.87 -3.01 -7.74
N ILE A 111 -8.30 -3.98 -6.94
CA ILE A 111 -9.51 -4.76 -7.19
C ILE A 111 -10.61 -4.38 -6.20
N TYR A 112 -11.86 -4.50 -6.63
CA TYR A 112 -13.03 -4.51 -5.76
C TYR A 112 -13.60 -5.92 -5.69
N MET A 113 -13.93 -6.34 -4.48
CA MET A 113 -14.55 -7.63 -4.21
C MET A 113 -15.85 -7.45 -3.44
N LYS A 114 -16.83 -8.31 -3.72
CA LYS A 114 -18.09 -8.39 -2.97
C LYS A 114 -18.40 -9.84 -2.64
N ASN A 115 -18.26 -10.17 -1.36
CA ASN A 115 -18.43 -11.50 -0.78
C ASN A 115 -17.74 -12.59 -1.63
N GLY A 116 -16.51 -12.33 -2.07
CA GLY A 116 -15.71 -13.25 -2.89
C GLY A 116 -16.28 -13.70 -4.24
N LYS A 117 -17.44 -13.17 -4.65
CA LYS A 117 -18.18 -13.62 -5.85
C LYS A 117 -18.08 -12.65 -7.02
N GLU A 118 -18.25 -11.36 -6.74
CA GLU A 118 -18.00 -10.32 -7.73
C GLU A 118 -16.57 -9.84 -7.53
N LEU A 119 -15.76 -9.96 -8.56
CA LEU A 119 -14.43 -9.41 -8.62
C LEU A 119 -14.34 -8.48 -9.82
N LYS A 120 -13.82 -7.28 -9.59
CA LYS A 120 -13.60 -6.28 -10.65
C LYS A 120 -12.27 -5.60 -10.42
N GLU A 121 -11.39 -5.65 -11.42
CA GLU A 121 -10.21 -4.79 -11.49
C GLU A 121 -10.67 -3.35 -11.77
N ILE A 122 -10.33 -2.43 -10.86
CA ILE A 122 -10.72 -1.01 -10.91
C ILE A 122 -9.59 -0.20 -11.53
N ILE A 123 -8.36 -0.53 -11.14
CA ILE A 123 -7.15 0.09 -11.64
C ILE A 123 -6.13 -0.98 -11.99
N HIS A 124 -5.71 -0.97 -13.24
CA HIS A 124 -4.52 -1.63 -13.75
C HIS A 124 -3.41 -0.58 -13.86
N PHE A 125 -2.34 -0.68 -13.06
CA PHE A 125 -1.32 0.37 -13.01
C PHE A 125 -0.53 0.50 -14.32
N GLY A 126 -0.46 -0.55 -15.15
CA GLY A 126 0.15 -0.47 -16.48
C GLY A 126 -0.68 0.32 -17.51
N GLU A 127 -1.87 0.81 -17.17
CA GLU A 127 -2.62 1.76 -18.02
C GLU A 127 -2.05 3.17 -17.97
N PHE A 128 -1.18 3.45 -17.00
CA PHE A 128 -0.60 4.77 -16.76
C PHE A 128 0.78 4.84 -17.40
N GLU A 129 1.05 5.90 -18.17
CA GLU A 129 2.36 6.11 -18.81
C GLU A 129 3.49 6.22 -17.76
N GLU A 130 4.73 5.87 -18.11
CA GLU A 130 5.87 5.88 -17.17
C GLU A 130 6.15 7.25 -16.50
N ASN A 131 5.63 8.34 -17.07
CA ASN A 131 5.75 9.70 -16.53
C ASN A 131 4.49 10.19 -15.77
N PHE A 132 3.56 9.29 -15.44
CA PHE A 132 2.34 9.68 -14.74
C PHE A 132 2.67 10.24 -13.36
N ASN A 133 2.26 11.48 -13.09
CA ASN A 133 2.46 12.09 -11.79
C ASN A 133 1.52 11.43 -10.76
N ASN A 134 2.03 11.14 -9.56
CA ASN A 134 1.23 10.61 -8.44
C ASN A 134 -0.05 11.42 -8.21
N GLN A 135 -0.03 12.75 -8.37
CA GLN A 135 -1.23 13.57 -8.22
C GLN A 135 -2.30 13.28 -9.28
N GLU A 136 -1.89 13.09 -10.54
CA GLU A 136 -2.80 12.78 -11.64
C GLU A 136 -3.41 11.39 -11.44
N PHE A 137 -2.61 10.44 -10.95
CA PHE A 137 -3.10 9.10 -10.61
C PHE A 137 -4.19 9.14 -9.55
N LEU A 138 -3.99 9.92 -8.48
CA LEU A 138 -4.96 10.05 -7.40
C LEU A 138 -6.26 10.73 -7.86
N VAL A 139 -6.18 11.67 -8.79
CA VAL A 139 -7.37 12.29 -9.41
C VAL A 139 -8.14 11.25 -10.21
N GLU A 140 -7.45 10.46 -11.04
CA GLU A 140 -8.09 9.42 -11.86
C GLU A 140 -8.70 8.31 -11.00
N LEU A 141 -8.03 7.93 -9.91
CA LEU A 141 -8.59 7.00 -8.92
C LEU A 141 -9.91 7.51 -8.37
N LYS A 142 -9.97 8.76 -7.90
CA LYS A 142 -11.21 9.32 -7.33
C LYS A 142 -12.38 9.27 -8.31
N LYS A 143 -12.12 9.60 -9.59
CA LYS A 143 -13.13 9.49 -10.66
C LYS A 143 -13.64 8.06 -10.80
N ARG A 144 -12.74 7.08 -10.87
CA ARG A 144 -13.10 5.65 -11.02
C ARG A 144 -13.82 5.10 -9.78
N LEU A 145 -13.55 5.66 -8.60
CA LEU A 145 -14.26 5.35 -7.36
C LEU A 145 -15.61 6.09 -7.23
N GLY A 146 -15.87 7.11 -8.06
CA GLY A 146 -17.07 7.94 -8.01
C GLY A 146 -17.06 8.98 -6.88
N GLN A 147 -15.88 9.48 -6.50
CA GLN A 147 -15.63 10.36 -5.34
C GLN A 147 -15.39 11.84 -5.71
N ASP A 148 -15.94 12.32 -6.82
CA ASP A 148 -15.82 13.72 -7.26
C ASP A 148 -16.73 14.69 -6.47
#